data_AF-A0A7V3RZ14-F1
#
_entry.id   AF-A0A7V3RZ14-F1
#
_cell.length_a   1.000
_cell.length_b   1.000
_cell.length_c   1.000
_cell.angle_alpha   90.00
_cell.angle_beta   90.00
_cell.angle_gamma   90.00
#
_symmetry.space_group_name_H-M   'P 1'
#
loop_
_entity.id
_entity.type
_entity.pdbx_description
1 polymer ?
#
loop_
_entity_poly.entity_id
_entity_poly.type
_entity_poly.pdbx_seq_one_letter_code
_entity_poly.pdbx_strand_id
1 'polypeptide(L)'
;MSCSTRADGKSLPKFPAAFLSLLLALSLGLACVEKKPSFDAWLNALLDKDTSQLLNPGPGFSLPGKKVKIADHYQDAWILAPNDRLEAEAACGTELALSLALLTGDKKPLQSSKDRALAELETISGKARHSQILLDTNLSKSASQWAEYRLRLQGPSRQLCKLRLSFAIQTAQSQPRIRLAVADSRLISSTPSSRPNIIIISVDTMRADHMGIYGYSRNTTPNIDRFAKTALIFTNTVSASSFTVPSVASLFTSLYPSEHGAIGKDQMTLAPSNLTLAEILADNGYRTACFSASPFVSPEFGFGQGFQNFFLINSPHAHALNQLLIP
;
A
#
# COMPACT_ATOMS: atom_id res chain seq x y z
N MET A 1 -38.70 57.88 2.10
CA MET A 1 -39.64 58.22 3.19
C MET A 1 -38.88 58.19 4.50
N SER A 2 -38.90 59.31 5.20
CA SER A 2 -38.23 59.60 6.47
C SER A 2 -38.83 58.83 7.64
N CYS A 3 -38.01 58.45 8.63
CA CYS A 3 -38.20 58.87 10.02
C CYS A 3 -36.98 58.54 10.90
N SER A 4 -36.80 59.35 11.93
CA SER A 4 -35.60 59.58 12.74
C SER A 4 -35.64 58.95 14.14
N THR A 5 -34.47 58.54 14.64
CA THR A 5 -33.90 58.71 16.00
C THR A 5 -34.62 58.22 17.28
N ARG A 6 -33.89 57.41 18.07
CA ARG A 6 -33.48 57.65 19.48
C ARG A 6 -32.17 56.85 19.70
N ALA A 7 -31.01 57.38 20.09
CA ALA A 7 -30.60 58.29 21.17
C ALA A 7 -30.51 57.61 22.53
N ASP A 8 -29.45 56.79 22.71
CA ASP A 8 -28.78 56.56 23.99
C ASP A 8 -27.26 56.56 23.75
N GLY A 9 -26.65 57.72 24.04
CA GLY A 9 -25.25 58.02 23.80
C GLY A 9 -24.33 57.41 24.85
N LYS A 10 -23.96 56.14 24.66
CA LYS A 10 -22.70 55.58 25.16
C LYS A 10 -22.02 54.79 24.05
N SER A 11 -20.87 55.30 23.60
CA SER A 11 -20.00 54.61 22.67
C SER A 11 -19.48 53.32 23.31
N LEU A 12 -19.96 52.17 22.84
CA LEU A 12 -19.26 50.90 23.03
C LEU A 12 -17.93 50.97 22.24
N PRO A 13 -16.83 50.42 22.77
CA PRO A 13 -15.54 50.47 22.09
C PRO A 13 -15.67 49.86 20.70
N LYS A 14 -15.25 50.60 19.68
CA LYS A 14 -15.10 50.07 18.32
C LYS A 14 -14.03 48.98 18.37
N PHE A 15 -14.44 47.73 18.54
CA PHE A 15 -13.56 46.61 18.27
C PHE A 15 -13.27 46.60 16.77
N PRO A 16 -12.00 46.55 16.35
CA PRO A 16 -11.67 46.43 14.93
C PRO A 16 -12.35 45.17 14.40
N ALA A 17 -12.87 45.22 13.16
CA ALA A 17 -13.57 44.08 12.55
C ALA A 17 -12.76 42.76 12.64
N ALA A 18 -11.42 42.86 12.70
CA ALA A 18 -10.53 41.74 12.96
C ALA A 18 -10.76 41.00 14.29
N PHE A 19 -11.24 41.66 15.35
CA PHE A 19 -11.46 41.04 16.67
C PHE A 19 -12.80 40.28 16.76
N LEU A 20 -13.84 40.75 16.06
CA LEU A 20 -15.09 39.99 15.91
C LEU A 20 -14.88 38.78 14.97
N SER A 21 -14.03 38.91 13.95
CA SER A 21 -13.63 37.77 13.12
C SER A 21 -12.82 36.74 13.90
N LEU A 22 -11.99 37.17 14.86
CA LEU A 22 -11.21 36.27 15.71
C LEU A 22 -12.09 35.57 16.75
N LEU A 23 -13.09 36.24 17.33
CA LEU A 23 -14.06 35.63 18.24
C LEU A 23 -15.08 34.73 17.52
N LEU A 24 -15.49 35.07 16.28
CA LEU A 24 -16.24 34.14 15.43
C LEU A 24 -15.37 32.93 15.03
N ALA A 25 -14.09 33.12 14.73
CA ALA A 25 -13.18 32.02 14.43
C ALA A 25 -12.85 31.15 15.66
N LEU A 26 -12.85 31.72 16.87
CA LEU A 26 -12.66 30.97 18.13
C LEU A 26 -13.96 30.33 18.64
N SER A 27 -15.14 30.84 18.28
CA SER A 27 -16.45 30.20 18.58
C SER A 27 -16.89 29.21 17.51
N LEU A 28 -16.46 29.37 16.26
CA LEU A 28 -16.57 28.35 15.20
C LEU A 28 -15.42 27.32 15.28
N GLY A 29 -14.29 27.67 15.91
CA GLY A 29 -13.17 26.77 16.21
C GLY A 29 -13.35 25.89 17.45
N LEU A 30 -14.45 26.03 18.18
CA LEU A 30 -14.79 25.21 19.35
C LEU A 30 -16.18 24.52 19.24
N ALA A 31 -16.81 24.58 18.07
CA ALA A 31 -18.11 23.95 17.82
C ALA A 31 -18.14 23.12 16.51
N CYS A 32 -17.04 22.43 16.20
CA CYS A 32 -17.04 21.25 15.35
C CYS A 32 -16.05 20.24 15.95
N VAL A 33 -16.41 19.69 17.10
CA VAL A 33 -16.05 18.30 17.37
C VAL A 33 -16.82 17.51 16.31
N GLU A 34 -16.19 17.30 15.15
CA GLU A 34 -16.61 16.22 14.27
C GLU A 34 -16.63 14.99 15.17
N LYS A 35 -17.84 14.49 15.48
CA LYS A 35 -18.01 13.18 16.05
C LYS A 35 -17.20 12.27 15.14
N LYS A 36 -16.08 11.76 15.66
CA LYS A 36 -15.38 10.63 15.05
C LYS A 36 -16.50 9.65 14.66
N PRO A 37 -16.61 9.27 13.38
CA PRO A 37 -17.58 8.27 12.98
C PRO A 37 -17.44 7.11 13.96
N SER A 38 -18.57 6.57 14.46
CA SER A 38 -18.50 5.36 15.26
C SER A 38 -17.70 4.33 14.47
N PHE A 39 -16.99 3.44 15.17
CA PHE A 39 -16.19 2.41 14.51
C PHE A 39 -16.95 1.74 13.35
N ASP A 40 -18.26 1.52 13.52
CA ASP A 40 -19.14 0.96 12.50
C ASP A 40 -19.42 1.90 11.30
N ALA A 41 -19.50 3.23 11.50
CA ALA A 41 -19.68 4.19 10.42
C ALA A 41 -18.40 4.43 9.61
N TRP A 42 -17.23 4.38 10.25
CA TRP A 42 -15.92 4.41 9.57
C TRP A 42 -15.68 3.12 8.77
N LEU A 43 -16.10 1.97 9.32
CA LEU A 43 -16.02 0.66 8.67
C LEU A 43 -16.88 0.59 7.40
N ASN A 44 -18.06 1.22 7.39
CA ASN A 44 -18.97 1.20 6.24
C ASN A 44 -18.56 2.17 5.11
N ALA A 45 -17.75 3.20 5.41
CA ALA A 45 -17.27 4.16 4.41
C ALA A 45 -16.07 3.64 3.56
N LEU A 46 -15.48 2.50 3.94
CA LEU A 46 -14.36 1.85 3.26
C LEU A 46 -14.77 0.88 2.13
N LEU A 47 -16.07 0.77 1.83
CA LEU A 47 -16.60 -0.25 0.92
C LEU A 47 -16.60 0.12 -0.56
N ASP A 48 -16.22 1.33 -0.95
CA ASP A 48 -16.13 1.69 -2.35
C ASP A 48 -14.70 2.05 -2.74
N LYS A 49 -14.01 1.06 -3.31
CA LYS A 49 -13.31 1.14 -4.60
C LYS A 49 -12.48 -0.13 -4.83
N ASP A 50 -13.09 -1.03 -5.57
CA ASP A 50 -12.49 -1.88 -6.60
C ASP A 50 -11.02 -2.29 -6.38
N THR A 51 -10.81 -3.45 -5.75
CA THR A 51 -9.49 -4.07 -5.70
C THR A 51 -9.51 -5.47 -6.31
N SER A 52 -8.78 -5.54 -7.41
CA SER A 52 -8.41 -6.64 -8.30
C SER A 52 -7.77 -7.87 -7.62
N GLN A 53 -8.43 -8.44 -6.60
CA GLN A 53 -8.07 -9.75 -6.07
C GLN A 53 -8.82 -10.85 -6.81
N LEU A 54 -8.09 -11.88 -7.25
CA LEU A 54 -8.68 -13.03 -7.90
C LEU A 54 -9.65 -13.76 -6.96
N LEU A 55 -9.32 -13.83 -5.67
CA LEU A 55 -10.15 -14.43 -4.62
C LEU A 55 -11.26 -13.49 -4.12
N ASN A 56 -11.91 -12.74 -5.03
CA ASN A 56 -13.10 -11.96 -4.72
C ASN A 56 -14.35 -12.86 -4.81
N PRO A 57 -15.22 -12.92 -3.78
CA PRO A 57 -16.46 -13.68 -3.85
C PRO A 57 -17.42 -13.00 -4.85
N GLY A 58 -18.06 -13.79 -5.71
CA GLY A 58 -19.05 -13.31 -6.67
C GLY A 58 -20.36 -12.82 -6.01
N PRO A 59 -21.21 -12.09 -6.75
CA PRO A 59 -22.49 -11.60 -6.24
C PRO A 59 -23.41 -12.77 -5.83
N GLY A 60 -23.95 -12.71 -4.60
CA GLY A 60 -24.88 -13.72 -4.06
C GLY A 60 -24.38 -14.49 -2.83
N PHE A 61 -23.14 -14.26 -2.38
CA PHE A 61 -22.63 -14.80 -1.12
C PHE A 61 -22.87 -13.82 0.04
N SER A 62 -23.53 -14.28 1.11
CA SER A 62 -23.46 -13.57 2.40
C SER A 62 -22.15 -13.93 3.10
N LEU A 63 -21.37 -12.92 3.46
CA LEU A 63 -20.09 -13.08 4.13
C LEU A 63 -20.30 -13.35 5.63
N PRO A 64 -19.73 -14.40 6.21
CA PRO A 64 -19.19 -14.32 7.56
C PRO A 64 -17.74 -13.82 7.43
N GLY A 65 -17.52 -12.53 7.13
CA GLY A 65 -16.15 -12.03 6.93
C GLY A 65 -16.12 -10.57 6.52
N LYS A 66 -15.33 -9.77 7.23
CA LYS A 66 -15.15 -8.34 6.95
C LYS A 66 -13.83 -8.15 6.18
N LYS A 67 -13.85 -7.36 5.11
CA LYS A 67 -12.64 -6.81 4.49
C LYS A 67 -12.11 -5.72 5.44
N VAL A 68 -10.89 -5.86 5.93
CA VAL A 68 -10.34 -4.96 6.96
C VAL A 68 -8.96 -4.49 6.52
N LYS A 69 -8.70 -3.19 6.63
CA LYS A 69 -7.37 -2.60 6.47
C LYS A 69 -6.53 -2.99 7.69
N ILE A 70 -5.53 -3.84 7.50
CA ILE A 70 -4.68 -4.32 8.60
C ILE A 70 -3.37 -3.54 8.59
N ALA A 71 -3.23 -2.67 9.60
CA ALA A 71 -2.09 -1.78 9.84
C ALA A 71 -1.84 -0.71 8.75
N ASP A 72 -1.04 0.30 9.10
CA ASP A 72 -0.84 1.53 8.33
C ASP A 72 -0.20 1.32 6.94
N HIS A 73 0.18 0.10 6.55
CA HIS A 73 1.06 -0.10 5.39
C HIS A 73 0.76 -1.22 4.39
N TYR A 74 -0.26 -2.08 4.51
CA TYR A 74 -0.57 -3.01 3.40
C TYR A 74 -2.08 -3.25 3.19
N GLN A 75 -2.43 -3.19 1.91
CA GLN A 75 -3.50 -3.85 1.14
C GLN A 75 -4.81 -4.30 1.81
N ASP A 76 -5.87 -4.18 1.01
CA ASP A 76 -7.11 -4.90 1.18
C ASP A 76 -6.85 -6.40 1.40
N ALA A 77 -7.29 -6.96 2.53
CA ALA A 77 -7.17 -8.38 2.83
C ALA A 77 -8.54 -9.00 3.17
N TRP A 78 -8.75 -10.23 2.71
CA TRP A 78 -9.89 -11.05 3.12
C TRP A 78 -9.59 -11.71 4.46
N ILE A 79 -10.52 -11.59 5.41
CA ILE A 79 -10.36 -12.13 6.76
C ILE A 79 -11.29 -13.31 6.95
N LEU A 80 -10.70 -14.50 7.14
CA LEU A 80 -11.41 -15.76 7.29
C LEU A 80 -11.40 -16.17 8.77
N ALA A 81 -12.58 -16.45 9.31
CA ALA A 81 -12.75 -17.18 10.56
C ALA A 81 -12.52 -18.68 10.34
N PRO A 82 -12.27 -19.44 11.43
CA PRO A 82 -12.16 -20.89 11.32
C PRO A 82 -13.42 -21.48 10.69
N ASN A 83 -13.22 -22.34 9.69
CA ASN A 83 -14.21 -22.98 8.82
C ASN A 83 -14.80 -22.07 7.71
N ASP A 84 -14.30 -20.84 7.55
CA ASP A 84 -14.64 -20.03 6.38
C ASP A 84 -13.88 -20.49 5.14
N ARG A 85 -14.42 -20.09 3.98
CA ARG A 85 -13.81 -20.35 2.67
C ARG A 85 -13.95 -19.15 1.73
N LEU A 86 -12.96 -18.97 0.87
CA LEU A 86 -13.03 -18.11 -0.30
C LEU A 86 -13.13 -18.97 -1.56
N GLU A 87 -13.91 -18.51 -2.53
CA GLU A 87 -14.04 -19.16 -3.83
C GLU A 87 -13.78 -18.16 -4.96
N ALA A 88 -13.17 -18.64 -6.04
CA ALA A 88 -12.93 -17.86 -7.26
C ALA A 88 -12.84 -18.76 -8.48
N GLU A 89 -12.70 -18.16 -9.66
CA GLU A 89 -12.45 -18.86 -10.91
C GLU A 89 -11.18 -18.32 -11.59
N ALA A 90 -10.41 -19.21 -12.19
CA ALA A 90 -9.16 -18.89 -12.84
C ALA A 90 -8.85 -19.88 -13.96
N ALA A 91 -7.99 -19.48 -14.91
CA ALA A 91 -7.51 -20.42 -15.92
C ALA A 91 -6.52 -21.42 -15.30
N CYS A 92 -6.73 -22.72 -15.50
CA CYS A 92 -5.82 -23.74 -15.05
C CYS A 92 -4.50 -23.68 -15.82
N GLY A 93 -3.44 -24.12 -15.16
CA GLY A 93 -2.08 -24.06 -15.66
C GLY A 93 -1.40 -22.70 -15.53
N THR A 94 -2.11 -21.64 -15.08
CA THR A 94 -1.48 -20.39 -14.65
C THR A 94 -0.91 -20.51 -13.25
N GLU A 95 0.03 -19.63 -12.91
CA GLU A 95 0.56 -19.53 -11.56
C GLU A 95 -0.27 -18.52 -10.77
N LEU A 96 -0.61 -18.84 -9.53
CA LEU A 96 -1.30 -17.99 -8.57
C LEU A 96 -0.28 -17.54 -7.53
N ALA A 97 -0.20 -16.23 -7.29
CA ALA A 97 0.48 -15.68 -6.13
C ALA A 97 -0.55 -15.17 -5.12
N LEU A 98 -0.30 -15.38 -3.82
CA LEU A 98 -1.06 -14.77 -2.73
C LEU A 98 -0.21 -14.67 -1.46
N SER A 99 -0.61 -13.81 -0.53
CA SER A 99 0.03 -13.65 0.78
C SER A 99 -0.93 -14.06 1.88
N LEU A 100 -0.46 -14.86 2.85
CA LEU A 100 -1.25 -15.30 4.00
C LEU A 100 -0.61 -14.83 5.32
N ALA A 101 -1.43 -14.47 6.30
CA ALA A 101 -0.99 -14.25 7.68
C ALA A 101 -2.03 -14.74 8.68
N LEU A 102 -1.57 -15.31 9.80
CA LEU A 102 -2.44 -15.59 10.93
C LEU A 102 -2.53 -14.35 11.82
N LEU A 103 -3.77 -13.96 12.14
CA LEU A 103 -4.08 -12.86 13.03
C LEU A 103 -4.59 -13.42 14.35
N THR A 104 -3.95 -13.05 15.45
CA THR A 104 -4.36 -13.45 16.79
C THR A 104 -4.90 -12.25 17.56
N GLY A 105 -6.16 -12.31 18.01
CA GLY A 105 -6.76 -11.27 18.86
C GLY A 105 -6.34 -11.35 20.34
N ASP A 106 -5.68 -12.43 20.74
CA ASP A 106 -5.35 -12.72 22.14
C ASP A 106 -3.90 -12.34 22.46
N LYS A 107 -3.70 -11.58 23.54
CA LYS A 107 -2.36 -11.20 24.04
C LYS A 107 -1.56 -12.38 24.63
N LYS A 108 -2.19 -13.55 24.80
CA LYS A 108 -1.55 -14.76 25.33
C LYS A 108 -1.46 -15.80 24.21
N PRO A 109 -0.28 -16.37 23.94
CA PRO A 109 -0.15 -17.43 22.95
C PRO A 109 -0.97 -18.65 23.35
N LEU A 110 -1.59 -19.30 22.37
CA LEU A 110 -2.20 -20.61 22.57
C LEU A 110 -1.11 -21.59 23.00
N GLN A 111 -1.29 -22.20 24.17
CA GLN A 111 -0.20 -22.85 24.91
C GLN A 111 0.02 -24.32 24.51
N SER A 112 -0.85 -24.91 23.69
CA SER A 112 -0.77 -26.33 23.33
C SER A 112 0.00 -26.54 22.04
N SER A 113 1.02 -27.39 22.07
CA SER A 113 1.74 -27.88 20.88
C SER A 113 0.86 -28.72 19.95
N LYS A 114 -0.37 -29.03 20.32
CA LYS A 114 -1.34 -29.76 19.49
C LYS A 114 -2.29 -28.84 18.71
N ASP A 115 -2.30 -27.53 19.01
CA ASP A 115 -3.18 -26.58 18.32
C ASP A 115 -2.58 -26.19 16.96
N ARG A 116 -3.29 -26.50 15.86
CA ARG A 116 -2.82 -26.26 14.49
C ARG A 116 -3.77 -25.39 13.70
N ALA A 117 -3.23 -24.47 12.92
CA ALA A 117 -3.95 -23.77 11.87
C ALA A 117 -3.62 -24.42 10.52
N LEU A 118 -4.65 -24.62 9.70
CA LEU A 118 -4.56 -25.20 8.38
C LEU A 118 -5.23 -24.25 7.36
N ALA A 119 -4.50 -23.86 6.31
CA ALA A 119 -5.08 -23.24 5.12
C ALA A 119 -4.80 -24.13 3.90
N GLU A 120 -5.85 -24.46 3.17
CA GLU A 120 -5.81 -25.41 2.05
C GLU A 120 -6.46 -24.79 0.81
N LEU A 121 -5.76 -24.84 -0.33
CA LEU A 121 -6.30 -24.47 -1.63
C LEU A 121 -6.66 -25.72 -2.44
N GLU A 122 -7.95 -25.84 -2.74
CA GLU A 122 -8.49 -26.82 -3.67
C GLU A 122 -8.65 -26.17 -5.06
N THR A 123 -8.09 -26.79 -6.09
CA THR A 123 -8.33 -26.47 -7.51
C THR A 123 -9.24 -27.54 -8.11
N ILE A 124 -10.39 -27.11 -8.62
CA ILE A 124 -11.44 -27.98 -9.15
C ILE A 124 -11.59 -27.72 -10.66
N SER A 125 -11.31 -28.74 -11.48
CA SER A 125 -11.46 -28.68 -12.94
C SER A 125 -12.32 -29.86 -13.41
N GLY A 126 -13.60 -29.59 -13.70
CA GLY A 126 -14.58 -30.64 -14.00
C GLY A 126 -14.76 -31.61 -12.82
N LYS A 127 -14.40 -32.89 -13.02
CA LYS A 127 -14.42 -33.91 -11.95
C LYS A 127 -13.10 -34.01 -11.17
N ALA A 128 -12.01 -33.46 -11.69
CA ALA A 128 -10.72 -33.51 -11.05
C ALA A 128 -10.66 -32.49 -9.90
N ARG A 129 -10.17 -32.92 -8.75
CA ARG A 129 -9.92 -32.09 -7.58
C ARG A 129 -8.48 -32.29 -7.15
N HIS A 130 -7.77 -31.18 -6.99
CA HIS A 130 -6.41 -31.19 -6.52
C HIS A 130 -6.29 -30.25 -5.33
N SER A 131 -5.74 -30.75 -4.24
CA SER A 131 -5.61 -30.00 -2.99
C SER A 131 -4.17 -29.77 -2.62
N GLN A 132 -3.86 -28.55 -2.19
CA GLN A 132 -2.53 -28.15 -1.70
C GLN A 132 -2.67 -27.44 -0.37
N ILE A 133 -1.92 -27.92 0.63
CA ILE A 133 -1.82 -27.27 1.93
C ILE A 133 -0.86 -26.08 1.78
N LEU A 134 -1.37 -24.87 1.98
CA LEU A 134 -0.58 -23.65 1.95
C LEU A 134 0.03 -23.38 3.32
N LEU A 135 -0.76 -23.50 4.37
CA LEU A 135 -0.34 -23.22 5.74
C LEU A 135 -0.70 -24.41 6.62
N ASP A 136 0.28 -24.95 7.34
CA ASP A 136 0.08 -25.94 8.39
C ASP A 136 1.07 -25.64 9.52
N THR A 137 0.63 -24.87 10.50
CA THR A 137 1.51 -24.33 11.54
C THR A 137 0.96 -24.52 12.94
N ASN A 138 1.88 -24.61 13.89
CA ASN A 138 1.58 -24.69 15.30
C ASN A 138 1.25 -23.31 15.86
N LEU A 139 0.10 -23.19 16.52
CA LEU A 139 -0.38 -21.93 17.07
C LEU A 139 0.46 -21.41 18.26
N SER A 140 1.29 -22.27 18.87
CA SER A 140 2.24 -21.86 19.92
C SER A 140 3.45 -21.07 19.42
N LYS A 141 3.73 -21.10 18.10
CA LYS A 141 4.91 -20.46 17.47
C LYS A 141 4.56 -19.31 16.53
N SER A 142 3.27 -19.01 16.33
CA SER A 142 2.88 -18.04 15.32
C SER A 142 2.95 -16.61 15.86
N ALA A 143 4.08 -15.96 15.63
CA ALA A 143 4.09 -14.51 15.44
C ALA A 143 3.32 -14.20 14.14
N SER A 144 2.64 -13.07 14.10
CA SER A 144 1.82 -12.57 12.98
C SER A 144 2.67 -12.21 11.74
N GLN A 145 3.34 -13.19 11.15
CA GLN A 145 4.20 -13.01 9.98
C GLN A 145 3.42 -13.35 8.71
N TRP A 146 3.58 -12.48 7.71
CA TRP A 146 3.09 -12.72 6.36
C TRP A 146 4.00 -13.70 5.64
N ALA A 147 3.41 -14.62 4.89
CA ALA A 147 4.12 -15.53 4.01
C ALA A 147 3.53 -15.43 2.59
N GLU A 148 4.39 -15.28 1.59
CA GLU A 148 4.02 -15.29 0.18
C GLU A 148 4.02 -16.73 -0.35
N TYR A 149 2.98 -17.08 -1.09
CA TYR A 149 2.81 -18.38 -1.73
C TYR A 149 2.69 -18.19 -3.24
N ARG A 150 3.38 -19.06 -3.98
CA ARG A 150 3.26 -19.18 -5.42
C ARG A 150 3.00 -20.61 -5.80
N LEU A 151 1.92 -20.83 -6.53
CA LEU A 151 1.49 -22.17 -6.86
C LEU A 151 0.88 -22.24 -8.25
N ARG A 152 1.21 -23.33 -8.94
CA ARG A 152 0.64 -23.61 -10.26
C ARG A 152 -0.73 -24.26 -10.10
N LEU A 153 -1.75 -23.64 -10.71
CA LEU A 153 -3.11 -24.15 -10.70
C LEU A 153 -3.17 -25.44 -11.53
N GLN A 154 -3.53 -26.55 -10.88
CA GLN A 154 -3.55 -27.85 -11.53
C GLN A 154 -4.80 -28.03 -12.40
N GLY A 155 -4.60 -28.57 -13.60
CA GLY A 155 -5.68 -28.84 -14.55
C GLY A 155 -5.23 -28.63 -16.00
N PRO A 156 -6.08 -28.98 -16.98
CA PRO A 156 -5.78 -28.77 -18.40
C PRO A 156 -5.58 -27.28 -18.69
N SER A 157 -4.45 -26.93 -19.32
CA SER A 157 -4.09 -25.54 -19.57
C SER A 157 -5.20 -24.80 -20.33
N ARG A 158 -5.48 -23.56 -19.91
CA ARG A 158 -6.49 -22.66 -20.52
C ARG A 158 -7.97 -23.07 -20.32
N GLN A 159 -8.27 -24.10 -19.52
CA GLN A 159 -9.63 -24.33 -19.02
C GLN A 159 -9.88 -23.55 -17.74
N LEU A 160 -11.13 -23.17 -17.46
CA LEU A 160 -11.49 -22.59 -16.17
C LEU A 160 -11.46 -23.67 -15.07
N CYS A 161 -10.82 -23.36 -13.95
CA CYS A 161 -10.98 -24.08 -12.69
C CYS A 161 -11.59 -23.17 -11.63
N LYS A 162 -12.36 -23.79 -10.75
CA LYS A 162 -12.80 -23.18 -9.51
C LYS A 162 -11.71 -23.35 -8.45
N LEU A 163 -11.36 -22.26 -7.79
CA LEU A 163 -10.46 -22.21 -6.66
C LEU A 163 -11.28 -22.15 -5.39
N ARG A 164 -10.88 -22.92 -4.38
CA ARG A 164 -11.46 -22.86 -3.04
C ARG A 164 -10.36 -22.85 -2.00
N LEU A 165 -10.20 -21.72 -1.31
CA LEU A 165 -9.31 -21.58 -0.18
C LEU A 165 -10.12 -21.77 1.10
N SER A 166 -9.78 -22.78 1.89
CA SER A 166 -10.45 -23.08 3.17
C SER A 166 -9.49 -22.83 4.33
N PHE A 167 -10.00 -22.32 5.44
CA PHE A 167 -9.24 -22.13 6.67
C PHE A 167 -9.85 -22.93 7.81
N ALA A 168 -9.05 -23.73 8.51
CA ALA A 168 -9.50 -24.54 9.64
C ALA A 168 -8.50 -24.44 10.80
N ILE A 169 -9.01 -24.65 12.01
CA ILE A 169 -8.19 -24.77 13.21
C ILE A 169 -8.55 -26.07 13.91
N GLN A 170 -7.53 -26.85 14.23
CA GLN A 170 -7.65 -28.01 15.10
C GLN A 170 -7.18 -27.58 16.49
N THR A 171 -8.12 -27.34 17.39
CA THR A 171 -7.83 -27.01 18.79
C THR A 171 -8.86 -27.65 19.71
N ALA A 172 -8.44 -27.97 20.94
CA ALA A 172 -9.34 -28.42 22.00
C ALA A 172 -10.10 -27.26 22.68
N GLN A 173 -9.74 -26.00 22.38
CA GLN A 173 -10.34 -24.83 23.00
C GLN A 173 -11.59 -24.34 22.23
N SER A 174 -12.62 -23.94 22.97
CA SER A 174 -13.83 -23.34 22.42
C SER A 174 -13.55 -21.91 21.91
N GLN A 175 -13.52 -21.77 20.59
CA GLN A 175 -13.42 -20.53 19.79
C GLN A 175 -12.12 -19.70 19.94
N PRO A 176 -11.01 -20.14 19.33
CA PRO A 176 -9.83 -19.29 19.23
C PRO A 176 -10.13 -18.01 18.43
N ARG A 177 -9.70 -16.84 18.94
CA ARG A 177 -9.75 -15.55 18.22
C ARG A 177 -8.65 -15.46 17.16
N ILE A 178 -8.54 -16.50 16.35
CA ILE A 178 -7.60 -16.56 15.24
C ILE A 178 -8.38 -16.33 13.95
N ARG A 179 -7.79 -15.55 13.05
CA ARG A 179 -8.26 -15.34 11.70
C ARG A 179 -7.12 -15.56 10.71
N LEU A 180 -7.45 -15.93 9.48
CA LEU A 180 -6.53 -15.94 8.37
C LEU A 180 -6.75 -14.69 7.53
N ALA A 181 -5.70 -13.89 7.34
CA ALA A 181 -5.68 -12.82 6.35
C ALA A 181 -5.18 -13.37 5.01
N VAL A 182 -5.86 -13.02 3.92
CA VAL A 182 -5.48 -13.35 2.54
C VAL A 182 -5.37 -12.06 1.75
N ALA A 183 -4.18 -11.75 1.24
CA ALA A 183 -3.90 -10.55 0.46
C ALA A 183 -3.20 -10.89 -0.85
N ASP A 184 -3.05 -9.89 -1.73
CA ASP A 184 -2.23 -9.98 -2.95
C ASP A 184 -2.61 -11.11 -3.93
N SER A 185 -3.82 -11.67 -3.84
CA SER A 185 -4.20 -12.80 -4.69
C SER A 185 -4.29 -12.40 -6.17
N ARG A 186 -3.35 -12.89 -6.98
CA ARG A 186 -3.24 -12.55 -8.42
C ARG A 186 -2.75 -13.72 -9.26
N LEU A 187 -3.25 -13.80 -10.49
CA LEU A 187 -2.66 -14.70 -11.48
C LEU A 187 -1.39 -14.09 -12.06
N ILE A 188 -0.32 -14.85 -12.02
CA ILE A 188 0.91 -14.59 -12.76
C ILE A 188 0.69 -15.16 -14.17
N SER A 189 0.58 -14.26 -15.15
CA SER A 189 0.58 -14.65 -16.56
C SER A 189 1.90 -15.34 -16.87
N SER A 190 1.82 -16.57 -17.39
CA SER A 190 2.98 -17.29 -17.93
C SER A 190 3.43 -16.75 -19.29
N THR A 191 2.58 -15.96 -19.95
CA THR A 191 2.99 -15.12 -21.09
C THR A 191 3.70 -13.89 -20.55
N PRO A 192 4.93 -13.57 -21.00
CA PRO A 192 5.53 -12.29 -20.70
C PRO A 192 4.51 -11.21 -21.05
N SER A 193 4.14 -10.39 -20.07
CA SER A 193 3.43 -9.16 -20.37
C SER A 193 4.26 -8.44 -21.43
N SER A 194 3.65 -8.02 -22.53
CA SER A 194 4.34 -7.20 -23.54
C SER A 194 4.85 -5.87 -22.94
N ARG A 195 4.42 -5.56 -21.72
CA ARG A 195 4.80 -4.39 -20.93
C ARG A 195 5.64 -4.84 -19.73
N PRO A 196 6.92 -4.46 -19.63
CA PRO A 196 7.77 -4.82 -18.50
C PRO A 196 7.34 -4.09 -17.22
N ASN A 197 7.65 -4.64 -16.05
CA ASN A 197 7.56 -3.85 -14.81
C ASN A 197 8.66 -2.78 -14.80
N ILE A 198 8.32 -1.57 -14.35
CA ILE A 198 9.26 -0.45 -14.26
C ILE A 198 9.48 -0.14 -12.78
N ILE A 199 10.73 -0.25 -12.33
CA ILE A 199 11.14 0.05 -10.95
C ILE A 199 12.21 1.15 -11.01
N ILE A 200 11.91 2.28 -10.37
CA ILE A 200 12.84 3.40 -10.24
C ILE A 200 13.33 3.43 -8.80
N ILE A 201 14.63 3.28 -8.61
CA ILE A 201 15.28 3.39 -7.30
C ILE A 201 16.09 4.68 -7.30
N SER A 202 15.67 5.63 -6.47
CA SER A 202 16.41 6.87 -6.20
C SER A 202 16.99 6.81 -4.79
N VAL A 203 18.28 7.15 -4.66
CA VAL A 203 18.99 7.14 -3.38
C VAL A 203 19.42 8.57 -3.06
N ASP A 204 18.96 9.08 -1.93
CA ASP A 204 19.26 10.45 -1.53
C ASP A 204 20.72 10.61 -1.13
N THR A 205 21.35 11.70 -1.58
CA THR A 205 22.76 12.05 -1.29
C THR A 205 23.81 10.99 -1.63
N MET A 206 23.51 10.08 -2.56
CA MET A 206 24.46 9.04 -2.97
C MET A 206 25.63 9.62 -3.77
N ARG A 207 26.86 9.30 -3.36
CA ARG A 207 28.08 9.67 -4.07
C ARG A 207 28.57 8.52 -4.94
N ALA A 208 28.77 8.78 -6.23
CA ALA A 208 29.29 7.78 -7.18
C ALA A 208 30.69 7.29 -6.80
N ASP A 209 31.59 8.19 -6.37
CA ASP A 209 32.96 7.84 -5.95
C ASP A 209 33.03 7.00 -4.65
N HIS A 210 31.89 6.74 -4.01
CA HIS A 210 31.75 5.89 -2.83
C HIS A 210 31.02 4.57 -3.12
N MET A 211 30.88 4.17 -4.39
CA MET A 211 30.29 2.88 -4.79
C MET A 211 31.36 1.93 -5.33
N GLY A 212 31.23 0.64 -5.01
CA GLY A 212 32.17 -0.39 -5.46
C GLY A 212 32.26 -0.48 -6.99
N ILE A 213 31.13 -0.34 -7.69
CA ILE A 213 31.07 -0.33 -9.16
C ILE A 213 31.89 0.80 -9.82
N TYR A 214 32.21 1.87 -9.10
CA TYR A 214 33.03 2.97 -9.58
C TYR A 214 34.44 2.97 -8.96
N GLY A 215 34.86 1.86 -8.35
CA GLY A 215 36.22 1.65 -7.85
C GLY A 215 36.44 2.02 -6.38
N TYR A 216 35.38 2.26 -5.60
CA TYR A 216 35.54 2.54 -4.18
C TYR A 216 36.03 1.31 -3.40
N SER A 217 37.01 1.50 -2.51
CA SER A 217 37.72 0.39 -1.85
C SER A 217 36.91 -0.30 -0.73
N ARG A 218 35.90 0.39 -0.17
CA ARG A 218 35.07 -0.15 0.91
C ARG A 218 33.81 -0.81 0.32
N ASN A 219 33.37 -1.90 0.93
CA ASN A 219 32.18 -2.64 0.52
C ASN A 219 30.87 -1.94 0.97
N THR A 220 30.57 -0.79 0.38
CA THR A 220 29.40 0.05 0.71
C THR A 220 28.14 -0.32 -0.07
N THR A 221 28.28 -0.93 -1.25
CA THR A 221 27.18 -1.16 -2.19
C THR A 221 27.07 -2.60 -2.71
N PRO A 222 27.25 -3.66 -1.88
CA PRO A 222 27.40 -5.05 -2.35
C PRO A 222 26.24 -5.57 -3.22
N ASN A 223 25.00 -5.15 -2.95
CA ASN A 223 23.84 -5.56 -3.74
C ASN A 223 23.76 -4.85 -5.09
N ILE A 224 24.11 -3.56 -5.14
CA ILE A 224 24.19 -2.79 -6.38
C ILE A 224 25.35 -3.33 -7.23
N ASP A 225 26.49 -3.62 -6.60
CA ASP A 225 27.66 -4.18 -7.28
C ASP A 225 27.36 -5.56 -7.88
N ARG A 226 26.53 -6.38 -7.21
CA ARG A 226 26.04 -7.64 -7.76
C ARG A 226 25.11 -7.42 -8.96
N PHE A 227 24.15 -6.50 -8.85
CA PHE A 227 23.20 -6.20 -9.91
C PHE A 227 23.88 -5.61 -11.16
N ALA A 228 24.89 -4.76 -10.95
CA ALA A 228 25.64 -4.09 -12.00
C ALA A 228 26.34 -5.06 -12.96
N LYS A 229 26.66 -6.29 -12.53
CA LYS A 229 27.28 -7.33 -13.38
C LYS A 229 26.41 -7.73 -14.58
N THR A 230 25.10 -7.50 -14.49
CA THR A 230 24.13 -7.83 -15.55
C THR A 230 23.36 -6.60 -16.03
N ALA A 231 23.76 -5.39 -15.62
CA ALA A 231 23.08 -4.15 -15.96
C ALA A 231 23.90 -3.31 -16.94
N LEU A 232 23.23 -2.42 -17.66
CA LEU A 232 23.91 -1.35 -18.39
C LEU A 232 24.35 -0.27 -17.39
N ILE A 233 25.63 0.08 -17.41
CA ILE A 233 26.21 1.07 -16.49
C ILE A 233 26.56 2.33 -17.27
N PHE A 234 26.07 3.47 -16.80
CA PHE A 234 26.46 4.78 -17.32
C PHE A 234 27.59 5.34 -16.47
N THR A 235 28.73 5.64 -17.08
CA THR A 235 29.90 6.20 -16.38
C THR A 235 29.84 7.72 -16.23
N ASN A 236 28.92 8.38 -16.95
CA ASN A 236 28.71 9.81 -16.90
C ASN A 236 27.21 10.12 -16.88
N THR A 237 26.69 10.34 -15.68
CA THR A 237 25.29 10.68 -15.43
C THR A 237 25.27 11.88 -14.49
N VAL A 238 24.62 12.96 -14.91
CA VAL A 238 24.57 14.22 -14.16
C VAL A 238 23.14 14.49 -13.73
N SER A 239 22.95 14.81 -12.45
CA SER A 239 21.64 15.24 -11.96
C SER A 239 21.31 16.65 -12.47
N ALA A 240 20.05 16.89 -12.78
CA ALA A 240 19.57 18.21 -13.18
C ALA A 240 19.70 19.27 -12.05
N SER A 241 19.83 18.83 -10.79
CA SER A 241 20.11 19.70 -9.66
C SER A 241 20.80 18.95 -8.52
N SER A 242 21.56 19.68 -7.71
CA SER A 242 22.16 19.18 -6.47
C SER A 242 21.18 19.15 -5.28
N PHE A 243 19.92 19.54 -5.48
CA PHE A 243 18.90 19.58 -4.43
C PHE A 243 17.75 18.62 -4.73
N THR A 244 17.27 17.91 -3.69
CA THR A 244 16.33 16.79 -3.80
C THR A 244 15.07 17.13 -4.58
N VAL A 245 14.38 18.22 -4.24
CA VAL A 245 13.13 18.61 -4.91
C VAL A 245 13.31 18.87 -6.40
N PRO A 246 14.18 19.80 -6.85
CA PRO A 246 14.38 20.03 -8.27
C PRO A 246 14.90 18.78 -9.00
N SER A 247 15.79 18.00 -8.38
CA SER A 247 16.31 16.76 -8.97
C SER A 247 15.22 15.73 -9.23
N VAL A 248 14.32 15.52 -8.27
CA VAL A 248 13.23 14.53 -8.39
C VAL A 248 12.12 15.04 -9.30
N ALA A 249 11.84 16.35 -9.29
CA ALA A 249 10.91 16.96 -10.23
C ALA A 249 11.39 16.80 -11.68
N SER A 250 12.67 17.05 -11.96
CA SER A 250 13.24 16.81 -13.29
C SER A 250 13.20 15.33 -13.68
N LEU A 251 13.44 14.41 -12.75
CA LEU A 251 13.33 12.97 -12.99
C LEU A 251 11.92 12.56 -13.44
N PHE A 252 10.87 13.10 -12.81
CA PHE A 252 9.49 12.74 -13.14
C PHE A 252 8.92 13.49 -14.33
N THR A 253 9.40 14.70 -14.64
CA THR A 253 8.83 15.53 -15.72
C THR A 253 9.65 15.52 -17.00
N SER A 254 10.91 15.07 -16.92
CA SER A 254 11.92 15.23 -17.98
C SER A 254 12.19 16.70 -18.36
N LEU A 255 11.89 17.65 -17.47
CA LEU A 255 12.11 19.08 -17.64
C LEU A 255 13.26 19.57 -16.76
N TYR A 256 13.93 20.65 -17.15
CA TYR A 256 14.90 21.31 -16.27
C TYR A 256 14.21 22.06 -15.12
N PRO A 257 14.92 22.35 -14.01
CA PRO A 257 14.37 23.11 -12.90
C PRO A 257 13.74 24.45 -13.30
N SER A 258 14.35 25.15 -14.24
CA SER A 258 13.83 26.42 -14.77
C SER A 258 12.48 26.30 -15.50
N GLU A 259 12.12 25.10 -15.95
CA GLU A 259 10.89 24.85 -16.72
C GLU A 259 9.76 24.35 -15.81
N HIS A 260 10.04 23.39 -14.92
CA HIS A 260 9.00 22.84 -14.03
C HIS A 260 8.75 23.69 -12.77
N GLY A 261 9.60 24.68 -12.48
CA GLY A 261 9.38 25.70 -11.43
C GLY A 261 9.68 25.27 -9.99
N ALA A 262 9.77 23.97 -9.70
CA ALA A 262 10.23 23.47 -8.40
C ALA A 262 11.75 23.63 -8.19
N ILE A 263 12.25 24.86 -7.97
CA ILE A 263 13.69 25.20 -8.08
C ILE A 263 14.46 25.25 -6.76
N GLY A 264 13.82 25.29 -5.59
CA GLY A 264 14.55 25.53 -4.34
C GLY A 264 13.68 25.77 -3.11
N LYS A 265 14.30 26.21 -2.01
CA LYS A 265 13.64 26.38 -0.69
C LYS A 265 12.36 27.21 -0.73
N ASP A 266 12.31 28.22 -1.59
CA ASP A 266 11.16 29.12 -1.71
C ASP A 266 10.12 28.63 -2.74
N GLN A 267 10.46 27.59 -3.52
CA GLN A 267 9.64 27.01 -4.59
C GLN A 267 9.80 25.49 -4.58
N MET A 268 9.26 24.87 -3.53
CA MET A 268 9.40 23.44 -3.25
C MET A 268 8.31 22.57 -3.89
N THR A 269 7.28 23.19 -4.47
CA THR A 269 6.09 22.48 -4.97
C THR A 269 6.20 22.23 -6.47
N LEU A 270 5.97 20.98 -6.89
CA LEU A 270 5.75 20.64 -8.29
C LEU A 270 4.30 20.99 -8.65
N ALA A 271 4.12 21.89 -9.61
CA ALA A 271 2.79 22.33 -10.02
C ALA A 271 2.05 21.23 -10.81
N PRO A 272 0.73 21.04 -10.61
CA PRO A 272 -0.07 20.04 -11.32
C PRO A 272 -0.10 20.15 -12.85
N SER A 273 0.29 21.32 -13.39
CA SER A 273 0.40 21.54 -14.83
C SER A 273 1.57 20.78 -15.47
N ASN A 274 2.53 20.32 -14.67
CA ASN A 274 3.64 19.51 -15.17
C ASN A 274 3.18 18.06 -15.31
N LEU A 275 3.17 17.54 -16.54
CA LEU A 275 2.89 16.12 -16.79
C LEU A 275 4.03 15.27 -16.25
N THR A 276 3.70 14.25 -15.46
CA THR A 276 4.66 13.35 -14.82
C THR A 276 4.73 12.00 -15.51
N LEU A 277 5.88 11.34 -15.41
CA LEU A 277 6.09 9.95 -15.83
C LEU A 277 5.07 9.01 -15.20
N ALA A 278 4.69 9.25 -13.94
CA ALA A 278 3.70 8.45 -13.23
C ALA A 278 2.31 8.54 -13.89
N GLU A 279 1.88 9.74 -14.31
CA GLU A 279 0.62 9.92 -15.05
C GLU A 279 0.67 9.24 -16.42
N ILE A 280 1.77 9.43 -17.17
CA ILE A 280 1.95 8.78 -18.47
C ILE A 280 1.84 7.25 -18.32
N LEU A 281 2.47 6.67 -17.29
CA LEU A 281 2.40 5.25 -17.02
C LEU A 281 0.99 4.81 -16.61
N ALA A 282 0.33 5.56 -15.72
CA ALA A 282 -1.04 5.29 -15.30
C ALA A 282 -2.02 5.27 -16.48
N ASP A 283 -1.94 6.26 -17.37
CA ASP A 283 -2.77 6.37 -18.58
C ASP A 283 -2.51 5.22 -19.55
N ASN A 284 -1.32 4.61 -19.50
CA ASN A 284 -0.94 3.43 -20.27
C ASN A 284 -1.20 2.11 -19.53
N GLY A 285 -2.05 2.13 -18.50
CA GLY A 285 -2.53 0.92 -17.80
C GLY A 285 -1.54 0.32 -16.81
N TYR A 286 -0.50 1.06 -16.42
CA TYR A 286 0.36 0.65 -15.32
C TYR A 286 -0.28 0.97 -13.98
N ARG A 287 -0.09 0.07 -13.02
CA ARG A 287 -0.31 0.37 -11.60
C ARG A 287 0.92 1.09 -11.07
N THR A 288 0.73 2.30 -10.56
CA THR A 288 1.77 3.18 -10.05
C THR A 288 1.72 3.25 -8.53
N ALA A 289 2.90 3.08 -7.92
CA ALA A 289 3.09 3.23 -6.49
C ALA A 289 4.42 3.95 -6.21
N CYS A 290 4.44 4.81 -5.20
CA CYS A 290 5.64 5.51 -4.73
C CYS A 290 5.87 5.25 -3.24
N PHE A 291 7.13 5.00 -2.89
CA PHE A 291 7.59 4.81 -1.52
C PHE A 291 8.72 5.81 -1.28
N SER A 292 8.43 6.86 -0.51
CA SER A 292 9.36 7.95 -0.25
C SER A 292 9.77 7.96 1.22
N ALA A 293 11.06 8.04 1.49
CA ALA A 293 11.58 8.32 2.83
C ALA A 293 11.87 9.82 3.06
N SER A 294 11.67 10.65 2.03
CA SER A 294 11.93 12.09 2.09
C SER A 294 10.62 12.85 2.28
N PRO A 295 10.46 13.65 3.35
CA PRO A 295 9.26 14.47 3.54
C PRO A 295 9.11 15.55 2.47
N PHE A 296 10.16 15.88 1.73
CA PHE A 296 10.12 16.85 0.62
C PHE A 296 9.65 16.23 -0.69
N VAL A 297 9.69 14.89 -0.80
CA VAL A 297 9.12 14.14 -1.91
C VAL A 297 7.86 13.50 -1.39
N SER A 298 6.79 14.30 -1.33
CA SER A 298 5.51 13.90 -0.76
C SER A 298 4.34 14.54 -1.53
N PRO A 299 3.09 14.07 -1.32
CA PRO A 299 1.92 14.65 -1.97
C PRO A 299 1.72 16.13 -1.64
N GLU A 300 2.11 16.58 -0.44
CA GLU A 300 2.04 17.99 -0.02
C GLU A 300 2.88 18.91 -0.92
N PHE A 301 3.94 18.38 -1.54
CA PHE A 301 4.80 19.09 -2.49
C PHE A 301 4.50 18.75 -3.96
N GLY A 302 3.39 18.06 -4.25
CA GLY A 302 2.96 17.72 -5.61
C GLY A 302 3.49 16.40 -6.15
N PHE A 303 4.36 15.69 -5.41
CA PHE A 303 4.95 14.43 -5.88
C PHE A 303 4.03 13.21 -5.81
N GLY A 304 2.80 13.38 -5.32
CA GLY A 304 1.75 12.36 -5.36
C GLY A 304 1.06 12.23 -6.72
N GLN A 305 1.26 13.19 -7.63
CA GLN A 305 0.62 13.24 -8.94
C GLN A 305 0.97 11.99 -9.77
N GLY A 306 -0.05 11.35 -10.36
CA GLY A 306 0.09 10.13 -11.16
C GLY A 306 0.26 8.82 -10.39
N PHE A 307 0.42 8.86 -9.07
CA PHE A 307 0.53 7.66 -8.23
C PHE A 307 -0.82 7.26 -7.66
N GLN A 308 -1.31 6.04 -7.96
CA GLN A 308 -2.52 5.54 -7.28
C GLN A 308 -2.26 5.22 -5.81
N ASN A 309 -1.02 4.89 -5.46
CA ASN A 309 -0.62 4.65 -4.08
C ASN A 309 0.66 5.42 -3.76
N PHE A 310 0.64 6.23 -2.70
CA PHE A 310 1.81 6.97 -2.22
C PHE A 310 2.03 6.67 -0.74
N PHE A 311 3.27 6.30 -0.38
CA PHE A 311 3.66 5.98 0.98
C PHE A 311 4.83 6.85 1.41
N LEU A 312 4.61 7.68 2.43
CA LEU A 312 5.69 8.35 3.15
C LEU A 312 6.16 7.44 4.30
N ILE A 313 7.44 7.10 4.28
CA ILE A 313 8.07 6.18 5.22
C ILE A 313 8.77 7.02 6.31
N ASN A 314 8.09 7.14 7.46
CA ASN A 314 8.51 8.00 8.58
C ASN A 314 9.76 7.49 9.35
N SER A 315 10.33 6.35 8.99
CA SER A 315 11.56 5.81 9.61
C SER A 315 12.40 5.05 8.58
N PRO A 316 13.62 5.51 8.26
CA PRO A 316 14.47 4.88 7.24
C PRO A 316 15.22 3.69 7.84
N HIS A 317 14.49 2.68 8.33
CA HIS A 317 15.10 1.39 8.59
C HIS A 317 14.86 0.53 7.36
N ALA A 318 15.88 0.41 6.50
CA ALA A 318 15.91 -0.62 5.45
C ALA A 318 15.59 -2.03 6.01
N HIS A 319 15.84 -2.24 7.31
CA HIS A 319 15.44 -3.43 8.06
C HIS A 319 13.92 -3.63 8.15
N ALA A 320 13.13 -2.56 8.28
CA ALA A 320 11.67 -2.64 8.32
C ALA A 320 11.08 -2.92 6.93
N LEU A 321 11.65 -2.34 5.87
CA LEU A 321 11.25 -2.62 4.48
C LEU A 321 11.57 -4.06 4.04
N ASN A 322 12.72 -4.60 4.45
CA ASN A 322 13.07 -6.00 4.20
C ASN A 322 12.14 -6.96 4.96
N GLN A 323 11.80 -6.69 6.23
CA GLN A 323 10.81 -7.47 6.99
C GLN A 323 9.39 -7.39 6.39
N LEU A 324 9.11 -6.38 5.56
CA LEU A 324 7.81 -6.20 4.89
C LEU A 324 7.75 -6.80 3.48
N LEU A 325 8.88 -7.17 2.86
CA LEU A 325 8.92 -7.59 1.45
C LEU A 325 9.55 -8.96 1.18
N ILE A 326 10.31 -9.54 2.12
CA ILE A 326 10.88 -10.90 2.03
C ILE A 326 10.93 -11.48 3.45
N PRO A 327 10.40 -12.70 3.72
CA PRO A 327 10.37 -13.29 5.07
C PRO A 327 11.75 -13.41 5.73
#